data_AF-M2UNU2-F1
#
_entry.id   AF-M2UNU2-F1
#
_cell.length_a   1.000
_cell.length_b   1.000
_cell.length_c   1.000
_cell.angle_alpha   90.00
_cell.angle_beta   90.00
_cell.angle_gamma   90.00
#
_symmetry.space_group_name_H-M   'P 1'
#
loop_
_entity.id
_entity.type
_entity.pdbx_description
1 polymer ?
#
loop_
_entity_poly.entity_id
_entity_poly.type
_entity_poly.pdbx_seq_one_letter_code
_entity_poly.pdbx_strand_id
1 'polypeptide(L)'
;MPSTPQPLFPDLPPELRNEIYTYLSSPSPDSQLLNSHLPLALKTFTCKHTTMHLCPAHHGSTSLLSLSSPEAHEYASWLLSNGIALHITIHFNGRINTFTLPHWSKKVSTHLHKLARRHPWLAKVASYKIDVLWDPLDGALQSRQQKRRAAHVPLDMADALTQLMQRDVKAKQGSVALRVHFEQRFAVLNALAARKFGVGVFLRDRERLRGFKSVLREV
;
A
#
# COMPACT_ATOMS: atom_id res chain seq x y z
N MET A 1 -44.21 7.75 6.53
CA MET A 1 -43.70 7.53 5.16
C MET A 1 -42.20 7.73 5.19
N PRO A 2 -41.37 6.85 4.62
CA PRO A 2 -39.93 7.11 4.55
C PRO A 2 -39.72 8.32 3.63
N SER A 3 -39.21 9.41 4.19
CA SER A 3 -38.85 10.62 3.44
C SER A 3 -37.86 10.23 2.34
N THR A 4 -38.22 10.49 1.09
CA THR A 4 -37.30 10.35 -0.04
C THR A 4 -36.03 11.17 0.29
N PRO A 5 -34.84 10.56 0.21
CA PRO A 5 -33.61 11.24 0.61
C PRO A 5 -33.41 12.47 -0.28
N GLN A 6 -33.37 13.66 0.35
CA GLN A 6 -33.20 14.92 -0.36
C GLN A 6 -31.80 15.01 -0.98
N PRO A 7 -31.70 15.47 -2.24
CA PRO A 7 -30.41 15.74 -2.86
C PRO A 7 -29.72 16.91 -2.16
N LEU A 8 -28.43 16.77 -1.89
CA LEU A 8 -27.60 17.84 -1.33
C LEU A 8 -27.23 18.90 -2.37
N PHE A 9 -27.10 18.48 -3.62
CA PHE A 9 -26.55 19.28 -4.71
C PHE A 9 -27.43 19.19 -5.96
N PRO A 10 -28.74 19.52 -5.88
CA PRO A 10 -29.70 19.24 -6.95
C PRO A 10 -29.37 19.93 -8.27
N ASP A 11 -28.81 21.13 -8.22
CA ASP A 11 -28.54 21.96 -9.40
C ASP A 11 -27.08 21.87 -9.90
N LEU A 12 -26.22 21.11 -9.20
CA LEU A 12 -24.81 21.01 -9.57
C LEU A 12 -24.60 19.91 -10.61
N PRO A 13 -24.00 20.25 -11.77
CA PRO A 13 -23.65 19.25 -12.77
C PRO A 13 -22.59 18.27 -12.21
N PRO A 14 -22.51 17.04 -12.74
CA PRO A 14 -21.59 16.01 -12.27
C PRO A 14 -20.12 16.45 -12.20
N GLU A 15 -19.69 17.31 -13.11
CA GLU A 15 -18.33 17.82 -13.20
C GLU A 15 -17.95 18.61 -11.94
N LEU A 16 -18.79 19.56 -11.54
CA LEU A 16 -18.57 20.36 -10.32
C LEU A 16 -18.66 19.50 -9.05
N ARG A 17 -19.53 18.48 -9.05
CA ARG A 17 -19.59 17.53 -7.93
C ARG A 17 -18.30 16.72 -7.81
N ASN A 18 -17.71 16.29 -8.92
CA ASN A 18 -16.39 15.62 -8.92
C ASN A 18 -15.27 16.53 -8.42
N GLU A 19 -15.31 17.83 -8.72
CA GLU A 19 -14.36 18.80 -8.17
C GLU A 19 -14.49 18.91 -6.64
N ILE A 20 -15.72 18.98 -6.12
CA ILE A 20 -15.99 18.94 -4.68
C ILE A 20 -15.45 17.66 -4.06
N TYR A 21 -15.72 16.49 -4.68
CA TYR A 21 -15.22 15.21 -4.19
C TYR A 21 -13.69 15.14 -4.16
N THR A 22 -13.05 15.68 -5.19
CA THR A 22 -11.59 15.78 -5.29
C THR A 22 -11.02 16.65 -4.19
N TYR A 23 -11.62 17.84 -3.98
CA TYR A 23 -11.22 18.75 -2.91
C TYR A 23 -11.36 18.09 -1.53
N LEU A 24 -12.50 17.44 -1.25
CA LEU A 24 -12.77 16.78 0.04
C LEU A 24 -11.92 15.54 0.30
N SER A 25 -11.33 14.93 -0.73
CA SER A 25 -10.52 13.72 -0.61
C SER A 25 -9.02 13.97 -0.75
N SER A 26 -8.63 15.21 -1.02
CA SER A 26 -7.22 15.58 -1.16
C SER A 26 -6.56 15.66 0.22
N PRO A 27 -5.33 15.13 0.39
CA PRO A 27 -4.61 15.25 1.64
C PRO A 27 -4.24 16.71 1.92
N SER A 28 -4.64 17.23 3.08
CA SER A 28 -4.18 18.52 3.61
C SER A 28 -3.19 18.25 4.77
N PRO A 29 -2.36 19.23 5.18
CA PRO A 29 -1.39 19.02 6.26
C PRO A 29 -2.01 18.51 7.57
N ASP A 30 -3.25 18.92 7.83
CA ASP A 30 -3.99 18.56 9.04
C ASP A 30 -4.94 17.36 8.83
N SER A 31 -5.04 16.81 7.61
CA SER A 31 -5.99 15.74 7.35
C SER A 31 -5.49 14.39 7.86
N GLN A 32 -6.31 13.77 8.70
CA GLN A 32 -6.06 12.43 9.20
C GLN A 32 -6.39 11.40 8.13
N LEU A 33 -5.63 10.31 8.11
CA LEU A 33 -5.89 9.18 7.26
C LEU A 33 -6.96 8.28 7.91
N LEU A 34 -8.01 7.95 7.17
CA LEU A 34 -9.19 7.23 7.69
C LEU A 34 -9.37 5.90 6.97
N ASN A 35 -9.87 4.89 7.67
CA ASN A 35 -10.23 3.57 7.13
C ASN A 35 -11.72 3.22 7.32
N SER A 36 -12.49 4.12 7.93
CA SER A 36 -13.93 4.00 8.13
C SER A 36 -14.69 4.05 6.81
N HIS A 37 -15.91 3.51 6.77
CA HIS A 37 -16.80 3.55 5.58
C HIS A 37 -16.23 2.86 4.33
N LEU A 38 -15.15 2.08 4.46
CA LEU A 38 -14.60 1.27 3.38
C LEU A 38 -15.14 -0.18 3.45
N PRO A 39 -15.42 -0.81 2.29
CA PRO A 39 -15.98 -2.16 2.21
C PRO A 39 -14.95 -3.25 2.58
N LEU A 40 -13.68 -2.90 2.73
CA LEU A 40 -12.61 -3.80 3.09
C LEU A 40 -11.99 -3.34 4.42
N ALA A 41 -12.27 -4.10 5.48
CA ALA A 41 -11.57 -3.95 6.75
C ALA A 41 -10.11 -4.43 6.63
N LEU A 42 -9.30 -4.10 7.64
CA LEU A 42 -7.93 -4.58 7.81
C LEU A 42 -7.83 -6.09 7.55
N LYS A 43 -6.93 -6.48 6.66
CA LYS A 43 -6.62 -7.89 6.38
C LYS A 43 -5.22 -8.23 6.83
N THR A 44 -5.11 -9.28 7.63
CA THR A 44 -3.83 -9.83 8.08
C THR A 44 -3.55 -11.12 7.32
N PHE A 45 -2.35 -11.21 6.75
CA PHE A 45 -1.85 -12.39 6.05
C PHE A 45 -0.57 -12.86 6.72
N THR A 46 -0.63 -14.02 7.36
CA THR A 46 0.54 -14.62 8.01
C THR A 46 1.19 -15.65 7.10
N CYS A 47 2.48 -15.48 6.88
CA CYS A 47 3.36 -16.46 6.25
C CYS A 47 4.46 -16.84 7.23
N LYS A 48 5.19 -17.92 6.94
CA LYS A 48 6.23 -18.49 7.83
C LYS A 48 7.25 -17.48 8.36
N HIS A 49 7.54 -16.43 7.58
CA HIS A 49 8.61 -15.46 7.83
C HIS A 49 8.14 -14.01 7.77
N THR A 50 6.84 -13.80 7.57
CA THR A 50 6.28 -12.45 7.41
C THR A 50 4.86 -12.40 7.92
N THR A 51 4.51 -11.33 8.61
CA THR A 51 3.11 -10.95 8.84
C THR A 51 2.83 -9.69 8.04
N MET A 52 1.83 -9.74 7.17
CA MET A 52 1.43 -8.61 6.34
C MET A 52 0.07 -8.11 6.78
N HIS A 53 -0.06 -6.80 6.94
CA HIS A 53 -1.31 -6.10 7.18
C HIS A 53 -1.63 -5.25 5.95
N LEU A 54 -2.83 -5.38 5.41
CA LEU A 54 -3.33 -4.57 4.30
C LEU A 54 -4.54 -3.78 4.80
N CYS A 55 -4.41 -2.46 4.78
CA CYS A 55 -5.42 -1.52 5.23
C CYS A 55 -5.69 -0.51 4.11
N PRO A 56 -6.89 -0.51 3.49
CA PRO A 56 -7.25 0.58 2.60
C PRO A 56 -7.59 1.82 3.44
N ALA A 57 -7.27 2.99 2.90
CA ALA A 57 -7.44 4.23 3.61
C ALA A 57 -7.69 5.41 2.65
N HIS A 58 -8.31 6.48 3.15
CA HIS A 58 -8.64 7.68 2.39
C HIS A 58 -8.52 8.94 3.26
N HIS A 59 -8.55 10.10 2.61
CA HIS A 59 -8.68 11.42 3.26
C HIS A 59 -10.07 12.05 3.07
N GLY A 60 -11.00 11.33 2.44
CA GLY A 60 -12.37 11.79 2.20
C GLY A 60 -13.20 12.14 3.46
N SER A 61 -14.22 12.97 3.26
CA SER A 61 -15.11 13.46 4.32
C SER A 61 -16.03 12.35 4.85
N THR A 62 -15.88 11.97 6.12
CA THR A 62 -16.76 11.00 6.80
C THR A 62 -18.16 11.54 7.04
N SER A 63 -18.29 12.86 7.24
CA SER A 63 -19.60 13.51 7.36
C SER A 63 -20.43 13.30 6.09
N LEU A 64 -19.84 13.48 4.90
CA LEU A 64 -20.54 13.25 3.63
C LEU A 64 -20.86 11.76 3.43
N LEU A 65 -19.94 10.85 3.78
CA LEU A 65 -20.14 9.40 3.69
C LEU A 65 -21.20 8.85 4.67
N SER A 66 -21.52 9.60 5.73
CA SER A 66 -22.51 9.20 6.75
C SER A 66 -23.93 9.62 6.40
N LEU A 67 -24.11 10.44 5.36
CA LEU A 67 -25.44 10.89 4.94
C LEU A 67 -26.16 9.80 4.15
N SER A 68 -27.50 9.81 4.21
CA SER A 68 -28.35 8.90 3.43
C SER A 68 -28.75 9.47 2.07
N SER A 69 -28.08 10.53 1.59
CA SER A 69 -28.41 11.19 0.33
C SER A 69 -27.87 10.42 -0.89
N PRO A 70 -28.43 10.64 -2.09
CA PRO A 70 -27.89 10.07 -3.33
C PRO A 70 -26.42 10.47 -3.56
N GLU A 71 -26.04 11.71 -3.25
CA GLU A 71 -24.67 12.21 -3.44
C GLU A 71 -23.67 11.56 -2.48
N ALA A 72 -24.10 11.13 -1.29
CA ALA A 72 -23.24 10.35 -0.40
C ALA A 72 -22.84 9.01 -1.04
N HIS A 73 -23.78 8.35 -1.71
CA HIS A 73 -23.54 7.10 -2.43
C HIS A 73 -22.66 7.32 -3.67
N GLU A 74 -22.91 8.40 -4.42
CA GLU A 74 -22.09 8.82 -5.54
C GLU A 74 -20.64 9.10 -5.09
N TYR A 75 -20.49 9.88 -4.00
CA TYR A 75 -19.20 10.19 -3.41
C TYR A 75 -18.46 8.93 -2.94
N ALA A 76 -19.14 7.99 -2.29
CA ALA A 76 -18.55 6.72 -1.87
C ALA A 76 -18.02 5.91 -3.08
N SER A 77 -18.81 5.83 -4.16
CA SER A 77 -18.41 5.16 -5.41
C SER A 77 -17.21 5.85 -6.08
N TRP A 78 -17.24 7.18 -6.13
CA TRP A 78 -16.16 8.00 -6.65
C TRP A 78 -14.87 7.80 -5.84
N LEU A 79 -14.98 7.78 -4.51
CA LEU A 79 -13.85 7.62 -3.59
C LEU A 79 -13.17 6.27 -3.80
N LEU A 80 -13.93 5.18 -3.91
CA LEU A 80 -13.38 3.84 -4.18
C LEU A 80 -12.60 3.75 -5.50
N SER A 81 -12.91 4.61 -6.47
CA SER A 81 -12.25 4.61 -7.77
C SER A 81 -11.04 5.55 -7.84
N ASN A 82 -11.01 6.61 -7.02
CA ASN A 82 -10.04 7.70 -7.20
C ASN A 82 -9.26 8.08 -5.93
N GLY A 83 -9.86 7.97 -4.75
CA GLY A 83 -9.34 8.55 -3.51
C GLY A 83 -8.82 7.55 -2.47
N ILE A 84 -8.74 6.26 -2.81
CA ILE A 84 -8.19 5.24 -1.91
C ILE A 84 -6.68 5.09 -2.08
N ALA A 85 -5.98 5.00 -0.96
CA ALA A 85 -4.62 4.51 -0.85
C ALA A 85 -4.60 3.16 -0.13
N LEU A 86 -3.66 2.28 -0.51
CA LEU A 86 -3.41 1.03 0.21
C LEU A 86 -2.19 1.19 1.11
N HIS A 87 -2.40 1.05 2.42
CA HIS A 87 -1.33 0.92 3.41
C HIS A 87 -1.05 -0.56 3.64
N ILE A 88 0.19 -0.95 3.42
CA ILE A 88 0.65 -2.33 3.56
C ILE A 88 1.83 -2.35 4.51
N THR A 89 1.63 -2.92 5.70
CA THR A 89 2.72 -3.12 6.65
C THR A 89 3.19 -4.56 6.58
N ILE A 90 4.49 -4.79 6.40
CA ILE A 90 5.09 -6.11 6.43
C ILE A 90 6.05 -6.17 7.61
N HIS A 91 5.77 -7.03 8.58
CA HIS A 91 6.75 -7.43 9.57
C HIS A 91 7.50 -8.65 9.05
N PHE A 92 8.79 -8.50 8.73
CA PHE A 92 9.68 -9.58 8.35
C PHE A 92 10.41 -10.11 9.58
N ASN A 93 10.05 -11.31 10.01
CA ASN A 93 10.68 -12.03 11.12
C ASN A 93 11.41 -13.31 10.66
N GLY A 94 11.79 -13.34 9.38
CA GLY A 94 12.35 -14.52 8.73
C GLY A 94 13.86 -14.67 8.87
N ARG A 95 14.33 -15.89 8.57
CA ARG A 95 15.73 -16.13 8.22
C ARG A 95 15.92 -15.88 6.73
N ILE A 96 16.84 -15.00 6.35
CA ILE A 96 17.07 -14.66 4.93
C ILE A 96 17.57 -15.85 4.13
N ASN A 97 18.32 -16.75 4.78
CA ASN A 97 18.82 -17.98 4.16
C ASN A 97 17.71 -18.94 3.75
N THR A 98 16.60 -18.98 4.51
CA THR A 98 15.47 -19.88 4.24
C THR A 98 14.29 -19.17 3.59
N PHE A 99 14.34 -17.84 3.50
CA PHE A 99 13.30 -17.04 2.89
C PHE A 99 13.35 -17.15 1.36
N THR A 100 12.38 -17.86 0.81
CA THR A 100 12.22 -17.99 -0.64
C THR A 100 11.24 -16.96 -1.17
N LEU A 101 11.78 -15.82 -1.60
CA LEU A 101 11.00 -14.72 -2.18
C LEU A 101 10.03 -15.15 -3.31
N PRO A 102 10.42 -15.95 -4.33
CA PRO A 102 9.46 -16.38 -5.36
C PRO A 102 8.24 -17.13 -4.81
N HIS A 103 8.43 -17.95 -3.78
CA HIS A 103 7.35 -18.67 -3.13
C HIS A 103 6.45 -17.72 -2.32
N TRP A 104 7.07 -16.76 -1.63
CA TRP A 104 6.34 -15.68 -0.95
C TRP A 104 5.51 -14.86 -1.93
N SER A 105 6.11 -14.37 -3.02
CA SER A 105 5.43 -13.56 -4.04
C SER A 105 4.27 -14.35 -4.65
N LYS A 106 4.46 -15.61 -5.04
CA LYS A 106 3.37 -16.44 -5.57
C LYS A 106 2.21 -16.55 -4.58
N LYS A 107 2.51 -16.79 -3.29
CA LYS A 107 1.48 -16.90 -2.25
C LYS A 107 0.73 -15.59 -2.06
N VAL A 108 1.45 -14.48 -1.90
CA VAL A 108 0.87 -13.14 -1.72
C VAL A 108 0.07 -12.72 -2.94
N SER A 109 0.62 -12.84 -4.16
CA SER A 109 -0.10 -12.55 -5.40
C SER A 109 -1.39 -13.38 -5.49
N THR A 110 -1.38 -14.67 -5.12
CA THR A 110 -2.61 -15.48 -5.11
C THR A 110 -3.66 -14.92 -4.14
N HIS A 111 -3.25 -14.53 -2.93
CA HIS A 111 -4.17 -13.93 -1.94
C HIS A 111 -4.72 -12.59 -2.41
N LEU A 112 -3.85 -11.74 -2.97
CA LEU A 112 -4.20 -10.45 -3.53
C LEU A 112 -5.17 -10.59 -4.70
N HIS A 113 -4.96 -11.52 -5.63
CA HIS A 113 -5.89 -11.78 -6.72
C HIS A 113 -7.25 -12.29 -6.23
N LYS A 114 -7.27 -13.17 -5.22
CA LYS A 114 -8.52 -13.60 -4.57
C LYS A 114 -9.26 -12.42 -3.93
N LEU A 115 -8.52 -11.49 -3.33
CA LEU A 115 -9.07 -10.29 -2.72
C LEU A 115 -9.63 -9.33 -3.77
N ALA A 116 -8.89 -9.08 -4.85
CA ALA A 116 -9.30 -8.23 -5.97
C ALA A 116 -10.54 -8.77 -6.69
N ARG A 117 -10.73 -10.10 -6.76
CA ARG A 117 -11.97 -10.69 -7.27
C ARG A 117 -13.20 -10.34 -6.42
N ARG A 118 -13.04 -10.22 -5.10
CA ARG A 118 -14.13 -9.83 -4.18
C ARG A 118 -14.32 -8.31 -4.12
N HIS A 119 -13.25 -7.55 -4.32
CA HIS A 119 -13.24 -6.10 -4.26
C HIS A 119 -12.56 -5.54 -5.52
N PRO A 120 -13.27 -5.46 -6.67
CA PRO A 120 -12.69 -5.08 -7.96
C PRO A 120 -12.02 -3.71 -7.98
N TRP A 121 -12.45 -2.79 -7.12
CA TRP A 121 -11.87 -1.45 -7.00
C TRP A 121 -10.40 -1.46 -6.54
N LEU A 122 -9.91 -2.53 -5.90
CA LEU A 122 -8.50 -2.67 -5.51
C LEU A 122 -7.53 -2.54 -6.69
N ALA A 123 -7.93 -2.98 -7.88
CA ALA A 123 -7.11 -2.89 -9.08
C ALA A 123 -6.96 -1.44 -9.61
N LYS A 124 -7.86 -0.54 -9.20
CA LYS A 124 -7.88 0.88 -9.58
C LYS A 124 -7.11 1.77 -8.59
N VAL A 125 -6.72 1.25 -7.42
CA VAL A 125 -5.96 2.01 -6.44
C VAL A 125 -4.64 2.47 -7.05
N ALA A 126 -4.39 3.78 -7.03
CA ALA A 126 -3.19 4.38 -7.60
C ALA A 126 -2.06 4.57 -6.57
N SER A 127 -2.38 4.64 -5.27
CA SER A 127 -1.39 4.94 -4.23
C SER A 127 -1.15 3.76 -3.29
N TYR A 128 0.11 3.36 -3.15
CA TYR A 128 0.56 2.29 -2.25
C TYR A 128 1.58 2.86 -1.28
N LYS A 129 1.34 2.75 0.02
CA LYS A 129 2.34 3.00 1.07
C LYS A 129 2.69 1.66 1.69
N ILE A 130 3.95 1.27 1.59
CA ILE A 130 4.45 -0.05 1.97
C ILE A 130 5.52 0.17 3.03
N ASP A 131 5.24 -0.24 4.26
CA ASP A 131 6.16 -0.12 5.39
C ASP A 131 6.65 -1.51 5.76
N VAL A 132 7.96 -1.75 5.65
CA VAL A 132 8.58 -3.03 5.96
C VAL A 132 9.34 -2.89 7.27
N LEU A 133 8.82 -3.47 8.35
CA LEU A 133 9.57 -3.67 9.58
C LEU A 133 10.50 -4.88 9.42
N TRP A 134 11.79 -4.63 9.51
CA TRP A 134 12.86 -5.59 9.31
C TRP A 134 13.43 -6.05 10.65
N ASP A 135 13.00 -7.24 11.08
CA ASP A 135 13.38 -7.89 12.34
C ASP A 135 13.82 -9.36 12.12
N PRO A 136 14.90 -9.61 11.37
CA PRO A 136 15.28 -10.96 11.00
C PRO A 136 15.86 -11.75 12.19
N LEU A 137 15.48 -13.02 12.30
CA LEU A 137 16.00 -13.91 13.37
C LEU A 137 17.50 -14.20 13.26
N ASP A 138 18.04 -14.18 12.04
CA ASP A 138 19.45 -14.50 11.75
C ASP A 138 20.28 -13.23 11.47
N GLY A 139 20.32 -12.28 12.42
CA GLY A 139 21.29 -11.18 12.49
C GLY A 139 21.62 -10.45 11.18
N ALA A 140 22.84 -9.89 11.09
CA ALA A 140 23.32 -9.09 9.97
C ALA A 140 23.70 -9.94 8.73
N LEU A 141 22.69 -10.56 8.13
CA LEU A 141 22.57 -10.87 6.70
C LEU A 141 23.79 -11.54 6.03
N GLN A 142 23.72 -12.84 5.85
CA GLN A 142 24.25 -13.47 4.64
C GLN A 142 23.21 -14.44 4.09
N SER A 143 22.89 -14.30 2.81
CA SER A 143 22.66 -15.48 1.96
C SER A 143 23.98 -16.24 1.91
N ARG A 144 24.00 -17.54 2.25
CA ARG A 144 25.18 -18.43 2.19
C ARG A 144 26.00 -18.33 0.89
N GLN A 145 25.44 -17.78 -0.19
CA GLN A 145 26.07 -17.73 -1.52
C GLN A 145 26.28 -16.31 -2.09
N GLN A 146 26.15 -15.21 -1.32
CA GLN A 146 26.34 -13.82 -1.83
C GLN A 146 25.42 -13.40 -3.00
N LYS A 147 24.56 -14.30 -3.51
CA LYS A 147 23.74 -14.09 -4.72
C LYS A 147 22.59 -13.10 -4.52
N ARG A 148 22.15 -12.85 -3.28
CA ARG A 148 21.04 -11.95 -2.96
C ARG A 148 21.40 -11.00 -1.85
N ARG A 149 21.39 -9.70 -2.17
CA ARG A 149 21.49 -8.60 -1.20
C ARG A 149 20.15 -8.48 -0.47
N ALA A 150 20.16 -8.43 0.86
CA ALA A 150 18.94 -8.31 1.65
C ALA A 150 18.10 -7.08 1.27
N ALA A 151 18.77 -5.98 0.89
CA ALA A 151 18.16 -4.78 0.33
C ALA A 151 17.21 -5.01 -0.86
N HIS A 152 17.37 -6.10 -1.59
CA HIS A 152 16.48 -6.44 -2.70
C HIS A 152 15.14 -7.01 -2.23
N VAL A 153 15.09 -7.61 -1.04
CA VAL A 153 13.90 -8.30 -0.55
C VAL A 153 12.71 -7.33 -0.40
N PRO A 154 12.83 -6.16 0.27
CA PRO A 154 11.73 -5.20 0.34
C PRO A 154 11.30 -4.66 -1.03
N LEU A 155 12.25 -4.45 -1.96
CA LEU A 155 11.94 -3.98 -3.31
C LEU A 155 11.13 -5.03 -4.10
N ASP A 156 11.55 -6.29 -4.05
CA ASP A 156 10.86 -7.38 -4.72
C ASP A 156 9.50 -7.68 -4.06
N MET A 157 9.38 -7.47 -2.74
CA MET A 157 8.09 -7.52 -2.05
C MET A 157 7.14 -6.43 -2.55
N ALA A 158 7.62 -5.19 -2.63
CA ALA A 158 6.83 -4.07 -3.14
C ALA A 158 6.39 -4.31 -4.59
N ASP A 159 7.26 -4.88 -5.42
CA ASP A 159 6.91 -5.25 -6.79
C ASP A 159 5.76 -6.25 -6.80
N ALA A 160 5.85 -7.34 -6.02
CA ALA A 160 4.79 -8.34 -5.92
C ALA A 160 3.47 -7.77 -5.40
N LEU A 161 3.50 -6.86 -4.43
CA LEU A 161 2.30 -6.23 -3.86
C LEU A 161 1.58 -5.32 -4.85
N THR A 162 2.32 -4.69 -5.75
CA THR A 162 1.78 -3.71 -6.70
C THR A 162 1.35 -4.34 -8.03
N GLN A 163 1.50 -5.66 -8.20
CA GLN A 163 1.09 -6.38 -9.42
C GLN A 163 -0.42 -6.32 -9.73
N LEU A 164 -1.26 -6.02 -8.72
CA LEU A 164 -2.70 -5.84 -8.94
C LEU A 164 -3.05 -4.53 -9.65
N MET A 165 -2.16 -3.54 -9.63
CA MET A 165 -2.44 -2.23 -10.21
C MET A 165 -2.54 -2.35 -11.73
N GLN A 166 -3.64 -1.83 -12.28
CA GLN A 166 -3.81 -1.77 -13.73
C GLN A 166 -2.68 -0.97 -14.39
N ARG A 167 -2.25 -1.39 -15.58
CA ARG A 167 -1.10 -0.78 -16.29
C ARG A 167 -1.30 0.71 -16.54
N ASP A 168 -2.51 1.11 -16.93
CA ASP A 168 -2.82 2.51 -17.22
C ASP A 168 -2.79 3.38 -15.97
N VAL A 169 -3.34 2.87 -14.86
CA VAL A 169 -3.29 3.53 -13.54
C VAL A 169 -1.84 3.68 -13.10
N LYS A 170 -1.05 2.61 -13.20
CA LYS A 170 0.37 2.59 -12.86
C LYS A 170 1.16 3.68 -13.59
N ALA A 171 0.96 3.82 -14.90
CA ALA A 171 1.67 4.80 -15.71
C ALA A 171 1.22 6.25 -15.45
N LYS A 172 -0.10 6.49 -15.30
CA LYS A 172 -0.65 7.86 -15.25
C LYS A 172 -0.71 8.46 -13.85
N GLN A 173 -0.95 7.62 -12.84
CA GLN A 173 -1.27 8.05 -11.48
C GLN A 173 -0.51 7.26 -10.40
N GLY A 174 0.10 6.13 -10.77
CA GLY A 174 0.73 5.19 -9.85
C GLY A 174 1.80 5.83 -8.97
N SER A 175 1.62 5.73 -7.67
CA SER A 175 2.56 6.22 -6.65
C SER A 175 2.84 5.13 -5.62
N VAL A 176 4.13 4.87 -5.38
CA VAL A 176 4.57 3.88 -4.38
C VAL A 176 5.53 4.55 -3.40
N ALA A 177 5.18 4.55 -2.12
CA ALA A 177 6.11 4.87 -1.04
C ALA A 177 6.53 3.58 -0.36
N LEU A 178 7.83 3.25 -0.38
CA LEU A 178 8.40 2.08 0.25
C LEU A 178 9.35 2.49 1.37
N ARG A 179 9.00 2.16 2.61
CA ARG A 179 9.82 2.44 3.79
C ARG A 179 10.33 1.15 4.39
N VAL A 180 11.58 1.13 4.82
CA VAL A 180 12.17 -0.01 5.51
C VAL A 180 12.62 0.44 6.89
N HIS A 181 11.94 -0.02 7.92
CA HIS A 181 12.29 0.24 9.31
C HIS A 181 13.15 -0.89 9.84
N PHE A 182 14.27 -0.58 10.47
CA PHE A 182 15.08 -1.59 11.15
C PHE A 182 14.75 -1.64 12.64
N GLU A 183 14.59 -2.85 13.16
CA GLU A 183 14.61 -3.06 14.61
C GLU A 183 15.98 -2.60 15.18
N GLN A 184 15.96 -2.04 16.39
CA GLN A 184 17.11 -1.35 16.99
C GLN A 184 18.34 -2.26 17.13
N ARG A 185 18.17 -3.48 17.64
CA ARG A 185 19.25 -4.46 17.75
C ARG A 185 19.80 -4.82 16.38
N PHE A 186 18.96 -5.00 15.37
CA PHE A 186 19.43 -5.24 14.01
C PHE A 186 20.22 -4.04 13.45
N ALA A 187 19.75 -2.81 13.67
CA ALA A 187 20.42 -1.60 13.20
C ALA A 187 21.86 -1.49 13.75
N VAL A 188 22.04 -1.78 15.05
CA VAL A 188 23.36 -1.81 15.71
C VAL A 188 24.24 -2.90 15.11
N LEU A 189 23.72 -4.13 14.99
CA LEU A 189 24.48 -5.26 14.42
C LEU A 189 24.89 -4.97 12.97
N ASN A 190 24.01 -4.38 12.17
CA ASN A 190 24.27 -4.03 10.78
C ASN A 190 25.30 -2.89 10.64
N ALA A 191 25.33 -1.94 11.58
CA ALA A 191 26.34 -0.88 11.60
C ALA A 191 27.75 -1.43 11.88
N LEU A 192 27.84 -2.39 12.81
CA LEU A 192 29.09 -3.03 13.23
C LEU A 192 29.55 -4.16 12.30
N ALA A 193 28.65 -4.70 11.47
CA ALA A 193 28.96 -5.82 10.59
C ALA A 193 29.86 -5.41 9.41
N ALA A 194 30.84 -6.26 9.10
CA ALA A 194 31.66 -6.13 7.89
C ALA A 194 30.83 -6.21 6.60
N ARG A 195 29.66 -6.86 6.64
CA ARG A 195 28.70 -6.93 5.52
C ARG A 195 27.37 -6.33 5.94
N LYS A 196 26.92 -5.32 5.21
CA LYS A 196 25.72 -4.52 5.51
C LYS A 196 24.53 -4.95 4.66
N PHE A 197 23.33 -4.53 5.07
CA PHE A 197 22.06 -4.67 4.34
C PHE A 197 22.10 -4.22 2.89
N GLY A 198 22.89 -3.19 2.61
CA GLY A 198 22.94 -2.56 1.30
C GLY A 198 21.90 -1.46 1.16
N VAL A 199 21.76 -0.59 2.17
CA VAL A 199 20.86 0.59 2.14
C VAL A 199 21.08 1.43 0.87
N GLY A 200 22.34 1.65 0.48
CA GLY A 200 22.65 2.35 -0.77
C GLY A 200 22.14 1.65 -2.03
N VAL A 201 22.03 0.32 -2.02
CA VAL A 201 21.44 -0.45 -3.13
C VAL A 201 19.93 -0.27 -3.14
N PHE A 202 19.28 -0.37 -1.97
CA PHE A 202 17.86 -0.14 -1.80
C PHE A 202 17.44 1.25 -2.32
N LEU A 203 18.15 2.29 -1.91
CA LEU A 203 17.84 3.67 -2.29
C LEU A 203 18.10 3.95 -3.78
N ARG A 204 19.12 3.32 -4.40
CA ARG A 204 19.56 3.63 -5.77
C ARG A 204 18.98 2.72 -6.86
N ASP A 205 18.33 1.61 -6.55
CA ASP A 205 17.85 0.63 -7.54
C ASP A 205 16.73 1.20 -8.43
N ARG A 206 17.02 1.72 -9.62
CA ARG A 206 15.98 2.34 -10.47
C ARG A 206 15.18 1.36 -11.32
N GLU A 207 15.61 0.09 -11.39
CA GLU A 207 14.98 -0.91 -12.26
C GLU A 207 13.75 -1.53 -11.59
N ARG A 208 13.81 -1.75 -10.27
CA ARG A 208 12.66 -2.25 -9.51
C ARG A 208 11.64 -1.15 -9.28
N LEU A 209 10.36 -1.50 -9.44
CA LEU A 209 9.24 -0.55 -9.44
C LEU A 209 9.32 0.46 -10.58
N ARG A 210 9.82 0.05 -11.76
CA ARG A 210 9.77 0.88 -12.96
C ARG A 210 8.33 1.03 -13.48
N GLY A 211 8.03 2.19 -14.07
CA GLY A 211 6.75 2.49 -14.72
C GLY A 211 5.69 3.11 -13.81
N PHE A 212 5.98 3.34 -12.53
CA PHE A 212 5.16 4.21 -11.68
C PHE A 212 5.49 5.67 -11.96
N LYS A 213 4.50 6.56 -11.81
CA LYS A 213 4.68 8.01 -11.92
C LYS A 213 5.58 8.56 -10.81
N SER A 214 5.46 8.05 -9.59
CA SER A 214 6.35 8.41 -8.49
C SER A 214 6.68 7.20 -7.62
N VAL A 215 7.95 7.13 -7.20
CA VAL A 215 8.45 6.12 -6.26
C VAL A 215 9.28 6.83 -5.21
N LEU A 216 8.87 6.72 -3.95
CA LEU A 216 9.59 7.22 -2.78
C LEU A 216 10.18 6.03 -2.02
N ARG A 217 11.43 6.17 -1.58
CA ARG A 217 12.13 5.13 -0.82
C ARG A 217 12.83 5.73 0.38
N GLU A 218 12.55 5.16 1.53
CA GLU A 218 13.03 5.65 2.82
C GLU A 218 13.49 4.47 3.70
N VAL A 219 14.45 4.75 4.57
CA VAL A 219 15.04 3.80 5.52
C VAL A 219 15.20 4.52 6.85
#